data_AF-A0A973UVP3-F1
#
_entry.id   AF-A0A973UVP3-F1
#
_cell.length_a   1.000
_cell.length_b   1.000
_cell.length_c   1.000
_cell.angle_alpha   90.00
_cell.angle_beta   90.00
_cell.angle_gamma   90.00
#
_symmetry.space_group_name_H-M   'P 1'
#
loop_
_entity.id
_entity.type
_entity.pdbx_description
1 polymer ?
#
loop_
_entity_poly.entity_id
_entity_poly.type
_entity_poly.pdbx_seq_one_letter_code
_entity_poly.pdbx_strand_id
1 'polypeptide(L)'
;MADAVDVAIDAGQTGLRIGLARAGRVLRQAEGPGLTYRPDLRPAAAVLAAVAQTWARLEGWEDVGRTGTVCVGLTSVLGSDAEYAALATGLLDLLDAGRVLLAGDVVTAHAGALDLGPGVVLAAGTGAIALGIDPDGTQRQADGWGFLCGDAGGGFWIGRRGLDVALRGHDGRAPSG
;
A
#
# COMPACT_ATOMS: atom_id res chain seq x y z
N MET A 1 -13.82 30.11 -5.08
CA MET A 1 -12.76 29.21 -4.57
C MET A 1 -12.79 27.98 -5.44
N ALA A 2 -11.66 27.55 -6.00
CA ALA A 2 -11.61 26.24 -6.65
C ALA A 2 -11.89 25.16 -5.58
N ASP A 3 -12.73 24.17 -5.90
CA ASP A 3 -13.03 23.07 -4.98
C ASP A 3 -11.73 22.33 -4.60
N ALA A 4 -11.61 21.89 -3.35
CA ALA A 4 -10.46 21.08 -2.96
C ALA A 4 -10.41 19.77 -3.76
N VAL A 5 -9.20 19.23 -3.94
CA VAL A 5 -8.99 17.88 -4.51
C VAL A 5 -8.51 16.94 -3.42
N ASP A 6 -8.91 15.67 -3.52
CA ASP A 6 -8.38 14.61 -2.69
C ASP A 6 -7.20 13.95 -3.39
N VAL A 7 -6.23 13.48 -2.62
CA VAL A 7 -5.05 12.77 -3.09
C VAL A 7 -5.12 11.34 -2.57
N ALA A 8 -5.12 10.36 -3.47
CA ALA A 8 -5.00 8.95 -3.12
C ALA A 8 -3.57 8.48 -3.39
N ILE A 9 -2.95 7.80 -2.43
CA ILE A 9 -1.61 7.24 -2.53
C ILE A 9 -1.69 5.74 -2.25
N ASP A 10 -1.32 4.92 -3.24
CA ASP A 10 -1.13 3.47 -3.11
C ASP A 10 0.37 3.19 -3.10
N ALA A 11 0.91 2.86 -1.92
CA ALA A 11 2.34 2.74 -1.68
C ALA A 11 2.71 1.29 -1.36
N GLY A 12 3.01 0.54 -2.42
CA GLY A 12 3.47 -0.84 -2.37
C GLY A 12 4.99 -0.99 -2.46
N GLN A 13 5.47 -2.22 -2.32
CA GLN A 13 6.90 -2.54 -2.43
C GLN A 13 7.42 -2.40 -3.88
N THR A 14 6.60 -2.76 -4.87
CA THR A 14 7.01 -2.79 -6.28
C THR A 14 6.73 -1.49 -7.01
N GLY A 15 5.84 -0.64 -6.49
CA GLY A 15 5.46 0.62 -7.11
C GLY A 15 4.71 1.52 -6.13
N LEU A 16 4.73 2.82 -6.41
CA LEU A 16 3.92 3.81 -5.72
C LEU A 16 3.06 4.53 -6.76
N ARG A 17 1.77 4.70 -6.48
CA ARG A 17 0.83 5.45 -7.34
C ARG A 17 0.24 6.60 -6.57
N ILE A 18 0.12 7.75 -7.22
CA ILE A 18 -0.61 8.91 -6.71
C ILE A 18 -1.71 9.28 -7.69
N GLY A 19 -2.93 9.46 -7.20
CA GLY A 19 -4.07 9.94 -7.97
C GLY A 19 -4.66 11.21 -7.36
N LEU A 20 -4.96 12.22 -8.19
CA LEU A 20 -5.80 13.35 -7.81
C LEU A 20 -7.24 13.02 -8.12
N ALA A 21 -8.12 13.17 -7.15
CA ALA A 21 -9.53 12.90 -7.28
C ALA A 21 -10.39 14.11 -6.90
N ARG A 22 -11.53 14.25 -7.59
CA ARG A 22 -12.60 15.16 -7.19
C ARG A 22 -13.93 14.45 -7.38
N ALA A 23 -14.78 14.48 -6.35
CA ALA A 23 -16.10 13.86 -6.36
C ALA A 23 -16.07 12.39 -6.84
N GLY A 24 -15.13 11.60 -6.33
CA GLY A 24 -14.98 10.18 -6.66
C GLY A 24 -14.36 9.88 -8.04
N ARG A 25 -14.00 10.91 -8.83
CA ARG A 25 -13.36 10.73 -10.13
C ARG A 25 -11.89 11.08 -10.08
N VAL A 26 -11.04 10.14 -10.53
CA VAL A 26 -9.62 10.40 -10.76
C VAL A 26 -9.46 11.35 -11.95
N LEU A 27 -8.77 12.46 -11.71
CA LEU A 27 -8.48 13.49 -12.70
C LEU A 27 -7.11 13.26 -13.35
N ARG A 28 -6.11 12.93 -12.53
CA ARG A 28 -4.71 12.73 -12.92
C ARG A 28 -4.10 11.64 -12.06
N GLN A 29 -3.07 10.99 -12.59
CA GLN A 29 -2.31 10.00 -11.85
C GLN A 29 -0.85 10.00 -12.28
N ALA A 30 0.03 9.59 -11.36
CA ALA A 30 1.43 9.35 -11.61
C ALA A 30 1.89 8.07 -10.91
N GLU A 31 2.87 7.40 -11.50
CA GLU A 31 3.51 6.22 -10.94
C GLU A 31 5.00 6.46 -10.69
N GLY A 32 5.49 5.88 -9.60
CA GLY A 32 6.85 6.00 -9.14
C GLY A 32 7.39 4.68 -8.58
N PRO A 33 8.68 4.68 -8.21
CA PRO A 33 9.31 3.51 -7.62
C PRO A 33 8.61 3.11 -6.33
N GLY A 34 8.54 1.80 -6.08
CA GLY A 34 8.00 1.27 -4.83
C GLY A 34 8.92 1.48 -3.63
N LEU A 35 8.43 1.07 -2.47
CA LEU A 35 9.12 1.23 -1.20
C LEU A 35 10.18 0.13 -1.01
N THR A 36 11.43 0.54 -0.84
CA THR A 36 12.51 -0.36 -0.41
C THR A 36 12.82 -0.14 1.05
N TYR A 37 12.53 -1.14 1.88
CA TYR A 37 12.87 -1.12 3.30
C TYR A 37 14.32 -1.55 3.47
N ARG A 38 15.10 -0.69 4.14
CA ARG A 38 16.47 -1.03 4.56
C ARG A 38 16.59 -0.79 6.07
N PRO A 39 17.32 -1.63 6.82
CA PRO A 39 17.43 -1.51 8.27
C PRO A 39 17.99 -0.16 8.75
N ASP A 40 18.73 0.55 7.90
CA ASP A 40 19.32 1.87 8.16
C ASP A 40 18.38 3.05 7.87
N LEU A 41 17.22 2.80 7.24
CA LEU A 41 16.29 3.86 6.84
C LEU A 41 15.17 4.02 7.86
N ARG A 42 14.87 5.28 8.20
CA ARG A 42 13.62 5.63 8.90
C ARG A 42 12.42 5.41 7.97
N PRO A 43 11.48 4.52 8.30
CA PRO A 43 10.36 4.16 7.43
C PRO A 43 9.57 5.37 6.90
N ALA A 44 9.20 6.33 7.75
CA ALA A 44 8.44 7.51 7.36
C ALA A 44 9.20 8.38 6.34
N ALA A 45 10.49 8.60 6.56
CA ALA A 45 11.33 9.41 5.66
C ALA A 45 11.46 8.76 4.26
N ALA A 46 11.57 7.42 4.21
CA ALA A 46 11.61 6.70 2.94
C ALA A 46 10.29 6.84 2.16
N VAL A 47 9.15 6.74 2.85
CA VAL A 47 7.83 6.95 2.23
C VAL A 47 7.69 8.38 1.72
N LEU A 48 8.04 9.38 2.54
CA LEU A 48 7.97 10.79 2.14
C LEU A 48 8.84 11.08 0.90
N ALA A 49 10.04 10.52 0.84
CA ALA A 49 10.91 10.66 -0.33
C ALA A 49 10.30 10.03 -1.59
N ALA A 50 9.70 8.84 -1.48
CA ALA A 50 9.03 8.17 -2.60
C ALA A 50 7.78 8.94 -3.07
N VAL A 51 6.99 9.48 -2.13
CA VAL A 51 5.84 10.33 -2.43
C VAL A 51 6.28 11.60 -3.13
N ALA A 52 7.30 12.30 -2.61
CA ALA A 52 7.81 13.52 -3.24
C ALA A 52 8.32 13.27 -4.67
N GLN A 53 9.07 12.17 -4.88
CA GLN A 53 9.54 11.79 -6.21
C GLN A 53 8.40 11.47 -7.18
N THR A 54 7.33 10.85 -6.70
CA THR A 54 6.18 10.48 -7.54
C THR A 54 5.27 11.68 -7.80
N TRP A 55 5.09 12.54 -6.79
CA TRP A 55 4.35 13.80 -6.91
C TRP A 55 4.98 14.71 -7.95
N ALA A 56 6.31 14.81 -7.98
CA ALA A 56 7.02 15.62 -8.98
C ALA A 56 6.81 15.15 -10.44
N ARG A 57 6.29 13.94 -10.67
CA ARG A 57 5.95 13.40 -11.99
C ARG A 57 4.51 13.65 -12.40
N LEU A 58 3.69 14.13 -11.47
CA LEU A 58 2.28 14.40 -11.71
C LEU A 58 2.16 15.73 -12.44
N GLU A 59 1.70 15.72 -13.68
CA GLU A 59 1.57 16.94 -14.48
C GLU A 59 0.23 17.66 -14.23
N GLY A 60 0.28 19.00 -14.18
CA GLY A 60 -0.90 19.86 -14.08
C GLY A 60 -1.61 19.77 -12.74
N TRP A 61 -0.87 19.47 -11.66
CA TRP A 61 -1.39 19.48 -10.29
C TRP A 61 -1.55 20.91 -9.75
N GLU A 62 -0.80 21.87 -10.30
CA GLU A 62 -0.89 23.28 -9.94
C GLU A 62 -2.25 23.89 -10.30
N ASP A 63 -2.89 23.36 -11.35
CA ASP A 63 -4.15 23.85 -11.89
C ASP A 63 -5.39 23.35 -11.14
N VAL A 64 -5.23 22.37 -10.23
CA VAL A 64 -6.36 21.64 -9.63
C VAL A 64 -6.83 22.21 -8.29
N GLY A 65 -6.09 23.14 -7.70
CA GLY A 65 -6.47 23.82 -6.45
C GLY A 65 -5.83 23.19 -5.20
N ARG A 66 -6.34 23.55 -4.01
CA ARG A 66 -5.77 23.09 -2.74
C ARG A 66 -6.04 21.60 -2.47
N THR A 67 -5.09 20.95 -1.82
CA THR A 67 -5.25 19.57 -1.34
C THR A 67 -6.15 19.53 -0.11
N GLY A 68 -7.29 18.84 -0.22
CA GLY A 68 -8.22 18.61 0.88
C GLY A 68 -7.74 17.48 1.78
N THR A 69 -8.00 16.23 1.36
CA THR A 69 -7.61 15.03 2.09
C THR A 69 -6.57 14.23 1.31
N VAL A 70 -5.53 13.77 1.99
CA VAL A 70 -4.60 12.76 1.48
C VAL A 70 -4.91 11.42 2.13
N CYS A 71 -5.25 10.41 1.34
CA CYS A 71 -5.49 9.04 1.78
C CYS A 71 -4.33 8.16 1.31
N VAL A 72 -3.70 7.42 2.23
CA VAL A 72 -2.54 6.58 1.93
C VAL A 72 -2.84 5.14 2.32
N GLY A 73 -2.70 4.23 1.35
CA GLY A 73 -2.60 2.79 1.55
C GLY A 73 -1.14 2.37 1.60
N LEU A 74 -0.70 1.81 2.73
CA LEU A 74 0.69 1.42 2.97
C LEU A 74 0.79 -0.08 3.18
N THR A 75 1.67 -0.73 2.42
CA THR A 75 1.96 -2.17 2.56
C THR A 75 2.74 -2.53 3.83
N SER A 76 3.31 -1.54 4.54
CA SER A 76 4.10 -1.76 5.75
C SER A 76 3.44 -1.27 7.02
N VAL A 77 3.68 -2.01 8.08
CA VAL A 77 3.59 -1.50 9.45
C VAL A 77 4.77 -0.55 9.69
N LEU A 78 4.49 0.72 9.96
CA LEU A 78 5.50 1.62 10.49
C LEU A 78 5.83 1.20 11.93
N GLY A 79 7.11 1.18 12.28
CA GLY A 79 7.60 0.52 13.51
C GLY A 79 7.15 1.15 14.83
N SER A 80 6.47 2.31 14.82
CA SER A 80 5.93 2.97 16.02
C SER A 80 4.91 4.06 15.67
N ASP A 81 4.09 4.47 16.65
CA ASP A 81 3.19 5.62 16.53
C ASP A 81 3.93 6.91 16.16
N ALA A 82 5.17 7.07 16.60
CA ALA A 82 6.00 8.23 16.25
C ALA A 82 6.35 8.27 14.76
N GLU A 83 6.54 7.11 14.12
CA GLU A 83 6.76 7.02 12.67
C GLU A 83 5.47 7.34 11.90
N TYR A 84 4.31 6.87 12.37
CA TYR A 84 3.01 7.26 11.80
C TYR A 84 2.77 8.77 11.92
N ALA A 85 3.06 9.36 13.08
CA ALA A 85 2.93 10.79 13.29
C ALA A 85 3.89 11.60 12.39
N ALA A 86 5.16 11.16 12.28
CA ALA A 86 6.15 11.78 11.41
C ALA A 86 5.74 11.72 9.94
N LEU A 87 5.22 10.58 9.48
CA LEU A 87 4.71 10.45 8.12
C LEU A 87 3.50 11.35 7.88
N ALA A 88 2.53 11.36 8.79
CA ALA A 88 1.33 12.18 8.67
C ALA A 88 1.68 13.68 8.60
N THR A 89 2.52 14.18 9.50
CA THR A 89 2.99 15.57 9.49
C THR A 89 3.76 15.89 8.22
N GLY A 90 4.68 15.01 7.80
CA GLY A 90 5.44 15.22 6.57
C GLY A 90 4.55 15.27 5.32
N LEU A 91 3.48 14.49 5.27
CA LEU A 91 2.52 14.51 4.15
C LEU A 91 1.62 15.75 4.17
N LEU A 92 1.23 16.22 5.36
CA LEU A 92 0.52 17.49 5.51
C LEU A 92 1.35 18.64 4.92
N ASP A 93 2.63 18.71 5.30
CA ASP A 93 3.54 19.76 4.86
C ASP A 93 3.90 19.62 3.37
N LEU A 94 4.23 18.41 2.91
CA LEU A 94 4.66 18.14 1.53
C LEU A 94 3.59 18.48 0.50
N LEU A 95 2.31 18.24 0.83
CA LEU A 95 1.20 18.34 -0.12
C LEU A 95 0.25 19.50 0.17
N ASP A 96 0.57 20.37 1.14
CA ASP A 96 -0.30 21.44 1.66
C ASP A 96 -1.73 20.93 1.95
N ALA A 97 -1.81 19.78 2.62
CA ALA A 97 -3.07 19.06 2.83
C ALA A 97 -3.79 19.52 4.10
N GLY A 98 -5.11 19.59 4.05
CA GLY A 98 -5.93 19.85 5.25
C GLY A 98 -6.05 18.65 6.19
N ARG A 99 -5.91 17.42 5.66
CA ARG A 99 -6.02 16.18 6.44
C ARG A 99 -5.22 15.05 5.78
N VAL A 100 -4.66 14.16 6.61
CA VAL A 100 -4.05 12.89 6.17
C VAL A 100 -4.74 11.71 6.84
N LEU A 101 -5.04 10.68 6.06
CA LEU A 101 -5.54 9.38 6.52
C LEU A 101 -4.53 8.30 6.11
N LEU A 102 -4.04 7.55 7.10
CA LEU A 102 -3.13 6.44 6.88
C LEU A 102 -3.87 5.13 7.14
N ALA A 103 -3.76 4.19 6.20
CA ALA A 103 -4.35 2.87 6.30
C ALA A 103 -3.40 1.82 5.69
N GLY A 104 -3.64 0.55 6.02
CA GLY A 104 -3.00 -0.55 5.30
C GLY A 104 -3.46 -0.58 3.83
N ASP A 105 -2.57 -0.97 2.92
CA ASP A 105 -2.88 -1.15 1.50
C ASP A 105 -4.13 -2.03 1.27
N VAL A 106 -4.27 -3.11 2.04
CA VAL A 106 -5.41 -4.02 1.98
C VAL A 106 -6.73 -3.33 2.37
N VAL A 107 -6.70 -2.34 3.28
CA VAL A 107 -7.89 -1.57 3.67
C VAL A 107 -8.30 -0.65 2.53
N THR A 108 -7.35 0.03 1.89
CA THR A 108 -7.64 0.87 0.72
C THR A 108 -8.07 0.05 -0.50
N ALA A 109 -7.51 -1.15 -0.67
CA ALA A 109 -7.92 -2.08 -1.72
C ALA A 109 -9.36 -2.57 -1.49
N HIS A 110 -9.72 -2.91 -0.25
CA HIS A 110 -11.09 -3.25 0.14
C HIS A 110 -12.05 -2.09 -0.14
N ALA A 111 -11.74 -0.90 0.35
CA ALA A 111 -12.54 0.30 0.15
C ALA A 111 -12.79 0.61 -1.33
N GLY A 112 -11.73 0.51 -2.15
CA GLY A 112 -11.84 0.77 -3.59
C GLY A 112 -12.56 -0.34 -4.37
N ALA A 113 -12.39 -1.60 -3.98
CA ALA A 113 -13.01 -2.73 -4.67
C ALA A 113 -14.51 -2.87 -4.37
N LEU A 114 -14.93 -2.47 -3.17
CA LEU A 114 -16.30 -2.68 -2.68
C LEU A 114 -17.08 -1.37 -2.47
N ASP A 115 -16.55 -0.24 -2.95
CA ASP A 115 -17.16 1.09 -2.79
C ASP A 115 -17.55 1.38 -1.33
N LEU A 116 -16.61 1.13 -0.42
CA LEU A 116 -16.77 1.23 1.05
C LEU A 116 -17.83 0.28 1.66
N GLY A 117 -18.41 -0.63 0.89
CA GLY A 117 -19.37 -1.61 1.35
C GLY A 117 -18.76 -2.80 2.11
N PRO A 118 -19.57 -3.55 2.88
CA PRO A 118 -19.13 -4.76 3.53
C PRO A 118 -18.80 -5.87 2.53
N GLY A 119 -17.90 -6.77 2.90
CA GLY A 119 -17.47 -7.88 2.06
C GLY A 119 -16.02 -8.27 2.30
N VAL A 120 -15.51 -9.15 1.45
CA VAL A 120 -14.18 -9.73 1.56
C VAL A 120 -13.37 -9.45 0.29
N VAL A 121 -12.11 -9.06 0.46
CA VAL A 121 -11.12 -8.94 -0.60
C VAL A 121 -9.94 -9.86 -0.31
N LEU A 122 -9.47 -10.54 -1.35
CA LEU A 122 -8.20 -11.28 -1.36
C LEU A 122 -7.21 -10.49 -2.22
N ALA A 123 -6.18 -9.94 -1.59
CA ALA A 123 -5.06 -9.33 -2.30
C ALA A 123 -3.96 -10.40 -2.46
N ALA A 124 -3.63 -10.73 -3.70
CA ALA A 124 -2.58 -11.70 -4.05
C ALA A 124 -1.57 -11.05 -5.00
N GLY A 125 -0.32 -10.93 -4.57
CA GLY A 125 0.78 -10.35 -5.30
C GLY A 125 2.10 -11.00 -4.89
N THR A 126 3.09 -10.21 -4.49
CA THR A 126 4.32 -10.74 -3.88
C THR A 126 3.99 -11.56 -2.62
N GLY A 127 3.13 -11.01 -1.77
CA GLY A 127 2.50 -11.68 -0.62
C GLY A 127 1.03 -12.00 -0.87
N ALA A 128 0.31 -12.45 0.16
CA ALA A 128 -1.12 -12.73 0.08
C ALA A 128 -1.84 -12.47 1.41
N ILE A 129 -3.00 -11.81 1.34
CA ILE A 129 -3.82 -11.45 2.50
C ILE A 129 -5.30 -11.40 2.11
N ALA A 130 -6.17 -11.90 3.00
CA ALA A 130 -7.61 -11.68 2.90
C ALA A 130 -8.09 -10.74 4.01
N LEU A 131 -8.85 -9.71 3.65
CA LEU A 131 -9.52 -8.79 4.57
C LEU A 131 -11.03 -8.85 4.34
N GLY A 132 -11.77 -9.13 5.41
CA GLY A 132 -13.21 -8.98 5.48
C GLY A 132 -13.60 -7.80 6.37
N ILE A 133 -14.60 -7.05 5.95
CA ILE A 133 -15.27 -6.03 6.78
C ILE A 133 -16.76 -6.38 6.84
N ASP A 134 -17.25 -6.65 8.05
CA ASP A 134 -18.65 -6.94 8.33
C ASP A 134 -19.52 -5.67 8.19
N PRO A 135 -20.86 -5.78 8.03
CA PRO A 135 -21.74 -4.60 7.95
C PRO A 135 -21.70 -3.67 9.17
N ASP A 136 -21.25 -4.17 10.33
CA ASP A 136 -21.04 -3.37 11.55
C ASP A 136 -19.67 -2.69 11.61
N GLY A 137 -18.84 -2.87 10.58
CA GLY A 137 -17.47 -2.34 10.49
C GLY A 137 -16.40 -3.23 11.10
N THR A 138 -16.74 -4.40 11.66
CA THR A 138 -15.76 -5.32 12.24
C THR A 138 -14.82 -5.85 11.17
N GLN A 139 -13.51 -5.68 11.38
CA GLN A 139 -12.48 -6.18 10.48
C GLN A 139 -12.01 -7.58 10.87
N ARG A 140 -11.82 -8.44 9.86
CA ARG A 140 -11.27 -9.79 10.01
C ARG A 140 -10.20 -10.02 8.97
N GLN A 141 -9.01 -10.40 9.40
CA GLN A 141 -7.89 -10.71 8.53
C GLN A 141 -7.59 -12.21 8.56
N ALA A 142 -7.31 -12.79 7.40
CA ALA A 142 -6.72 -14.10 7.27
C ALA A 142 -5.41 -14.01 6.49
N ASP A 143 -4.37 -14.64 7.04
CA ASP A 143 -2.99 -14.59 6.54
C ASP A 143 -2.42 -13.14 6.50
N GLY A 144 -1.45 -12.84 5.64
CA GLY A 144 -0.78 -11.54 5.55
C GLY A 144 0.32 -11.30 6.60
N TRP A 145 0.86 -12.36 7.19
CA TRP A 145 1.94 -12.27 8.19
C TRP A 145 3.35 -12.16 7.59
N GLY A 146 3.43 -11.98 6.28
CA GLY A 146 4.68 -11.89 5.54
C GLY A 146 5.29 -13.26 5.21
N PHE A 147 6.29 -13.22 4.34
CA PHE A 147 6.87 -14.40 3.68
C PHE A 147 7.47 -15.49 4.61
N LEU A 148 7.72 -15.18 5.88
CA LEU A 148 8.28 -16.12 6.85
C LEU A 148 7.23 -17.06 7.44
N CYS A 149 6.05 -16.55 7.79
CA CYS A 149 5.01 -17.29 8.51
C CYS A 149 3.59 -17.10 7.92
N GLY A 150 3.49 -16.53 6.73
CA GLY A 150 2.23 -16.32 6.02
C GLY A 150 2.44 -16.21 4.50
N ASP A 151 1.62 -15.38 3.86
CA ASP A 151 1.58 -15.16 2.41
C ASP A 151 1.35 -16.44 1.60
N ALA A 152 0.55 -17.37 2.13
CA ALA A 152 0.27 -18.63 1.44
C ALA A 152 -0.43 -18.35 0.09
N GLY A 153 0.12 -18.92 -0.98
CA GLY A 153 -0.36 -18.69 -2.35
C GLY A 153 0.11 -17.38 -2.99
N GLY A 154 0.83 -16.53 -2.27
CA GLY A 154 1.53 -15.38 -2.84
C GLY A 154 2.70 -15.79 -3.74
N GLY A 155 3.19 -14.86 -4.58
CA GLY A 155 4.26 -15.11 -5.53
C GLY A 155 5.56 -15.61 -4.89
N PHE A 156 5.94 -15.03 -3.74
CA PHE A 156 7.10 -15.52 -2.99
C PHE A 156 6.91 -16.96 -2.51
N TRP A 157 5.73 -17.28 -1.97
CA TRP A 157 5.40 -18.62 -1.48
C TRP A 157 5.49 -19.65 -2.60
N ILE A 158 4.87 -19.37 -3.76
CA ILE A 158 4.90 -20.25 -4.93
C ILE A 158 6.34 -20.47 -5.39
N GLY A 159 7.11 -19.40 -5.56
CA GLY A 159 8.51 -19.49 -5.98
C GLY A 159 9.37 -20.30 -5.02
N ARG A 160 9.24 -20.05 -3.71
CA ARG A 160 9.94 -20.79 -2.66
C ARG A 160 9.59 -22.27 -2.66
N ARG A 161 8.31 -22.62 -2.84
CA ARG A 161 7.87 -24.03 -2.90
C ARG A 161 8.44 -24.74 -4.13
N GLY A 162 8.49 -24.07 -5.27
CA GLY A 162 9.15 -24.59 -6.47
C GLY A 162 10.63 -24.87 -6.26
N LEU A 163 11.35 -23.93 -5.64
CA LEU A 163 12.77 -24.08 -5.30
C LEU A 163 13.02 -25.21 -4.29
N ASP A 164 12.19 -25.33 -3.24
CA ASP A 164 12.31 -26.41 -2.25
C ASP A 164 12.16 -27.79 -2.91
N VAL A 165 11.19 -27.95 -3.81
CA VAL A 165 11.01 -29.19 -4.58
C VAL A 165 12.21 -29.47 -5.47
N ALA A 166 12.72 -28.48 -6.21
CA ALA A 166 13.87 -28.64 -7.09
C ALA A 166 15.14 -29.03 -6.31
N LEU A 167 15.40 -28.38 -5.18
CA LEU A 167 16.56 -28.66 -4.33
C LEU A 167 16.48 -30.04 -3.67
N ARG A 168 15.30 -30.47 -3.22
CA ARG A 168 15.08 -31.84 -2.73
C ARG A 168 15.32 -32.89 -3.80
N GLY A 169 14.93 -32.61 -5.05
CA GLY A 169 15.25 -33.48 -6.18
C GLY A 169 16.76 -33.57 -6.41
N HIS A 170 17.46 -32.44 -6.34
CA HIS A 170 18.89 -32.35 -6.59
C HIS A 170 19.76 -33.11 -5.57
N ASP A 171 19.40 -33.08 -4.28
CA ASP A 171 20.18 -33.72 -3.20
C ASP A 171 19.59 -35.04 -2.68
N GLY A 172 18.62 -35.62 -3.41
CA GLY A 172 18.06 -36.94 -3.12
C GLY A 172 17.04 -36.98 -1.98
N ARG A 173 16.54 -35.83 -1.52
CA ARG A 173 15.47 -35.71 -0.51
C ARG A 173 14.06 -35.63 -1.11
N ALA A 174 13.88 -35.94 -2.39
CA ALA A 174 12.56 -35.98 -3.00
C ALA A 174 11.68 -37.03 -2.30
N PRO A 175 10.37 -36.79 -2.13
CA PRO A 175 9.46 -37.81 -1.64
C PRO A 175 9.52 -39.02 -2.57
N SER A 176 9.62 -40.23 -2.00
CA SER A 176 9.29 -41.45 -2.72
C SER A 176 7.82 -41.36 -3.12
N GLY A 177 7.56 -41.32 -4.43
CA GLY A 177 6.20 -41.44 -4.98
C GLY A 177 5.60 -42.80 -4.74
#